data_AF-A0A7C9EKV3-F1
#
_entry.id   AF-A0A7C9EKV3-F1
#
_cell.length_a   1.000
_cell.length_b   1.000
_cell.length_c   1.000
_cell.angle_alpha   90.00
_cell.angle_beta   90.00
_cell.angle_gamma   90.00
#
_symmetry.space_group_name_H-M   'P 1'
#
loop_
_entity.id
_entity.type
_entity.pdbx_description
1 polymer ?
#
loop_
_entity_poly.entity_id
_entity_poly.type
_entity_poly.pdbx_seq_one_letter_code
_entity_poly.pdbx_strand_id
1 'polypeptide(L)'
;VPGCVWKFQRWLGVGKERKLRECEKLADDFILDCISKKKQETCKKSSSYKENKAENVWKLDIIKYYMDNKRASSETESHTDKFLRDVAVNYLLAGRDTTSAALSWFFYLLLKNPHVISGIREELDTIMVQSDYVQDHNEEDKTKGQHCYNHFSKNFTKLSDKLIYLHGAVCEAIRLYPPVPFNHKGPLEPDILPSGHRV
;
A
#
# COMPACT_ATOMS: atom_id res chain seq x y z
N VAL A 1 25.03 -13.36 9.63
CA VAL A 1 25.81 -13.00 10.85
C VAL A 1 25.25 -13.84 11.99
N PRO A 2 26.07 -14.59 12.73
CA PRO A 2 25.58 -15.35 13.89
C PRO A 2 24.83 -14.43 14.86
N GLY A 3 23.71 -14.89 15.44
CA GLY A 3 22.87 -14.07 16.31
C GLY A 3 23.62 -13.44 17.48
N CYS A 4 24.67 -14.10 17.97
CA CYS A 4 25.55 -13.62 19.04
C CYS A 4 26.29 -12.33 18.64
N VAL A 5 26.83 -12.30 17.42
CA VAL A 5 27.57 -11.15 16.87
C VAL A 5 26.61 -9.98 16.64
N TRP A 6 25.39 -10.26 16.20
CA TRP A 6 24.35 -9.26 16.00
C TRP A 6 23.93 -8.60 17.33
N LYS A 7 23.66 -9.41 18.37
CA LYS A 7 23.37 -8.92 19.72
C LYS A 7 24.52 -8.08 20.28
N PHE A 8 25.76 -8.51 20.06
CA PHE A 8 26.96 -7.79 20.49
C PHE A 8 27.10 -6.43 19.78
N GLN A 9 26.90 -6.39 18.46
CA GLN A 9 26.89 -5.13 17.69
C GLN A 9 25.78 -4.18 18.15
N ARG A 10 24.61 -4.73 18.50
CA ARG A 10 23.47 -3.97 19.03
C ARG A 10 23.77 -3.35 20.40
N TRP A 11 24.44 -4.11 21.26
CA TRP A 11 24.85 -3.67 22.59
C TRP A 11 25.92 -2.58 22.52
N LEU A 12 26.97 -2.78 21.70
CA LEU A 12 28.02 -1.79 21.49
C LEU A 12 27.56 -0.57 20.66
N GLY A 13 26.42 -0.65 19.97
CA GLY A 13 25.95 0.42 19.10
C GLY A 13 26.88 0.69 17.93
N VAL A 14 27.44 -0.36 17.32
CA VAL A 14 28.40 -0.26 16.21
C VAL A 14 27.92 -1.01 14.97
N GLY A 15 28.45 -0.63 13.81
CA GLY A 15 28.17 -1.32 12.55
C GLY A 15 26.73 -1.15 12.06
N LYS A 16 26.16 -2.24 11.54
CA LYS A 16 24.81 -2.24 10.93
C LYS A 16 23.71 -1.91 11.94
N GLU A 17 23.87 -2.33 13.19
CA GLU A 17 22.89 -2.07 14.26
C GLU A 17 22.79 -0.60 14.66
N ARG A 18 23.90 0.13 14.60
CA ARG A 18 23.89 1.59 14.79
C ARG A 18 23.07 2.27 13.70
N LYS A 19 23.36 1.91 12.44
CA LYS A 19 22.65 2.45 11.27
C LYS A 19 21.15 2.13 11.35
N LEU A 20 20.80 0.90 11.73
CA LEU A 20 19.40 0.51 11.90
C LEU A 20 18.70 1.39 12.94
N ARG A 21 19.33 1.64 14.10
CA ARG A 21 18.79 2.51 15.14
C ARG A 21 18.64 3.97 14.69
N GLU A 22 19.59 4.48 13.90
CA GLU A 22 19.50 5.83 13.31
C GLU A 22 18.36 5.90 12.29
N CYS A 23 18.20 4.88 11.43
CA CYS A 23 17.09 4.79 10.49
C CYS A 23 15.72 4.66 11.18
N GLU A 24 15.64 3.86 12.25
CA GLU A 24 14.42 3.71 13.05
C GLU A 24 13.98 5.05 13.63
N LYS A 25 14.92 5.81 14.23
CA LYS A 25 14.63 7.16 14.74
C LYS A 25 14.14 8.11 13.66
N LEU A 26 14.79 8.13 12.49
CA LEU A 26 14.37 8.98 11.37
C LEU A 26 12.97 8.62 10.87
N ALA A 27 12.66 7.32 10.78
CA ALA A 27 11.33 6.86 10.39
C ALA A 27 10.28 7.26 11.44
N ASP A 28 10.60 7.12 12.72
CA ASP A 28 9.73 7.51 13.83
C ASP A 28 9.45 9.00 13.82
N ASP A 29 10.48 9.83 13.73
CA ASP A 29 10.36 11.29 13.72
C ASP A 29 9.51 11.76 12.54
N PHE A 30 9.72 11.16 11.35
CA PHE A 30 8.92 11.44 10.17
C PHE A 30 7.44 11.07 10.37
N ILE A 31 7.16 9.87 10.89
CA ILE A 31 5.79 9.40 11.10
C ILE A 31 5.08 10.22 12.18
N LEU A 32 5.77 10.54 13.27
CA LEU A 32 5.23 11.38 14.34
C LEU A 32 4.93 12.80 13.85
N ASP A 33 5.77 13.36 12.98
CA ASP A 33 5.49 14.64 12.32
C ASP A 33 4.25 14.56 11.42
N CYS A 34 4.11 13.50 10.61
CA CYS A 34 2.91 13.26 9.81
C CYS A 34 1.64 13.14 10.68
N ILE A 35 1.68 12.36 11.76
CA ILE A 35 0.56 12.21 12.70
C ILE A 35 0.20 13.56 13.32
N SER A 36 1.19 14.33 13.77
CA SER A 36 1.00 15.64 14.38
C SER A 36 0.35 16.63 13.41
N LYS A 37 0.83 16.69 12.16
CA LYS A 37 0.21 17.49 11.09
C LYS A 37 -1.23 17.06 10.84
N LYS A 38 -1.50 15.76 10.77
CA LYS A 38 -2.86 15.24 10.54
C LYS A 38 -3.82 15.54 11.69
N LYS A 39 -3.36 15.45 12.93
CA LYS A 39 -4.13 15.86 14.12
C LYS A 39 -4.54 17.34 14.03
N GLN A 40 -3.60 18.22 13.69
CA GLN A 40 -3.86 19.65 13.53
C GLN A 40 -4.89 19.93 12.43
N GLU A 41 -4.79 19.27 11.27
CA GLU A 41 -5.78 19.40 10.19
C GLU A 41 -7.17 18.93 10.59
N THR A 42 -7.26 17.88 11.41
CA THR A 42 -8.53 17.33 11.89
C THR A 42 -9.19 18.27 12.89
N CYS A 43 -8.41 18.89 13.79
CA CYS A 43 -8.92 19.91 14.72
C CYS A 43 -9.38 21.19 14.00
N LYS A 44 -8.72 21.59 12.90
CA LYS A 44 -9.12 22.77 12.11
C LYS A 44 -10.41 22.55 11.30
N LYS A 45 -10.75 21.30 10.96
CA LYS A 45 -11.94 20.96 10.15
C LYS A 45 -13.22 20.78 10.98
N SER A 46 -13.15 20.62 12.31
CA SER A 46 -14.35 20.49 13.14
C SER A 46 -15.11 21.82 13.35
N SER A 47 -14.50 22.96 13.02
CA SER A 47 -15.11 24.31 13.17
C SER A 47 -15.76 24.86 11.90
N SER A 48 -15.72 24.14 10.77
CA SER A 48 -16.35 24.56 9.51
C SER A 48 -17.09 23.39 8.86
N TYR A 49 -18.31 23.15 9.33
CA TYR A 49 -19.22 22.14 8.75
C TYR A 49 -19.87 22.69 7.47
N LYS A 50 -19.58 22.06 6.33
CA LYS A 50 -20.56 21.76 5.27
C LYS A 50 -20.11 20.51 4.50
N GLU A 51 -21.12 19.73 4.14
CA GLU A 51 -21.09 18.34 3.69
C GLU A 51 -20.30 18.07 2.40
N ASN A 52 -19.67 16.89 2.35
CA ASN A 52 -19.74 15.97 1.19
C ASN A 52 -19.21 14.60 1.63
N LYS A 53 -20.11 13.71 2.06
CA LYS A 53 -19.79 12.39 2.64
C LYS A 53 -19.13 11.44 1.64
N ALA A 54 -19.36 11.63 0.33
CA ALA A 54 -18.85 10.76 -0.74
C ALA A 54 -17.38 11.05 -1.12
N GLU A 55 -16.93 12.30 -1.10
CA GLU A 55 -15.52 12.65 -1.37
C GLU A 55 -14.58 12.37 -0.19
N ASN A 56 -15.12 12.21 1.01
CA ASN A 56 -14.31 11.94 2.19
C ASN A 56 -13.95 10.46 2.36
N VAL A 57 -14.55 9.55 1.58
CA VAL A 57 -14.30 8.10 1.69
C VAL A 57 -12.90 7.73 1.22
N TRP A 58 -12.41 8.33 0.14
CA TRP A 58 -11.04 8.09 -0.36
C TRP A 58 -9.96 8.89 0.39
N LYS A 59 -10.40 9.85 1.23
CA LYS A 59 -9.54 10.65 2.11
C LYS A 59 -9.43 10.09 3.52
N LEU A 60 -9.98 8.88 3.74
CA LEU A 60 -9.81 8.11 4.97
C LEU A 60 -8.37 7.62 5.05
N ASP A 61 -7.55 8.50 5.61
CA ASP A 61 -6.23 8.17 6.10
C ASP A 61 -6.38 7.11 7.20
N ILE A 62 -5.59 6.02 7.10
CA ILE A 62 -5.57 4.94 8.10
C ILE A 62 -5.39 5.52 9.50
N ILE A 63 -4.55 6.55 9.64
CA ILE A 63 -4.31 7.26 10.90
C ILE A 63 -5.61 7.88 11.43
N LYS A 64 -6.38 8.54 10.56
CA LYS A 64 -7.66 9.15 10.92
C LYS A 64 -8.68 8.09 11.34
N TYR A 65 -8.77 6.98 10.62
CA TYR A 65 -9.67 5.88 10.96
C TYR A 65 -9.39 5.33 12.36
N TYR A 66 -8.12 5.07 12.70
CA TYR A 66 -7.75 4.59 14.04
C TYR A 66 -7.94 5.65 15.11
N MET A 67 -7.69 6.93 14.82
CA MET A 67 -7.95 8.04 15.74
C MET A 67 -9.44 8.18 16.08
N ASP A 68 -10.32 8.08 15.08
CA ASP A 68 -11.76 8.22 15.26
C ASP A 68 -12.33 7.02 16.06
N ASN A 69 -11.83 5.81 15.82
CA ASN A 69 -12.24 4.61 16.57
C ASN A 69 -11.69 4.55 18.00
N LYS A 70 -10.46 5.02 18.25
CA LYS A 70 -9.88 5.01 19.61
C LYS A 70 -10.45 6.07 20.54
N ARG A 71 -11.05 7.16 20.04
CA ARG A 71 -11.76 8.15 20.87
C ARG A 71 -12.94 7.54 21.66
N ALA A 72 -13.43 6.36 21.25
CA ALA A 72 -14.48 5.62 21.96
C ALA A 72 -13.96 4.79 23.15
N SER A 73 -12.64 4.57 23.24
CA SER A 73 -11.98 3.80 24.31
C SER A 73 -11.09 4.74 25.13
N SER A 74 -11.36 4.88 26.42
CA SER A 74 -10.70 5.80 27.35
C SER A 74 -9.25 5.40 27.69
N GLU A 75 -8.36 5.39 26.70
CA GLU A 75 -6.91 5.19 26.88
C GLU A 75 -6.12 6.51 26.81
N THR A 76 -4.99 6.57 27.52
CA THR A 76 -4.10 7.74 27.61
C THR A 76 -3.52 8.15 26.25
N GLU A 77 -3.44 9.45 25.96
CA GLU A 77 -2.98 9.99 24.67
C GLU A 77 -1.58 9.50 24.24
N SER A 78 -0.66 9.30 25.19
CA SER A 78 0.69 8.78 24.92
C SER A 78 0.70 7.36 24.33
N HIS A 79 -0.22 6.49 24.77
CA HIS A 79 -0.35 5.14 24.22
C HIS A 79 -0.97 5.14 22.83
N THR A 80 -1.78 6.15 22.51
CA THR A 80 -2.40 6.31 21.20
C THR A 80 -1.36 6.66 20.14
N ASP A 81 -0.41 7.55 20.44
CA ASP A 81 0.57 8.00 19.45
C ASP A 81 1.61 6.93 19.11
N LYS A 82 2.04 6.19 20.13
CA LYS A 82 2.90 5.02 19.91
C LYS A 82 2.19 3.96 19.07
N PHE A 83 0.93 3.66 19.39
CA PHE A 83 0.13 2.71 18.61
C PHE A 83 -0.04 3.15 17.15
N LEU A 84 -0.42 4.41 16.90
CA LEU A 84 -0.57 4.95 15.54
C LEU A 84 0.75 4.92 14.77
N ARG A 85 1.86 5.23 15.45
CA ARG A 85 3.20 5.12 14.88
C ARG A 85 3.50 3.67 14.47
N ASP A 86 3.27 2.71 15.36
CA ASP A 86 3.57 1.30 15.10
C ASP A 86 2.72 0.76 13.93
N VAL A 87 1.44 1.14 13.88
CA VAL A 87 0.54 0.81 12.77
C VAL A 87 1.04 1.43 11.46
N ALA A 88 1.40 2.72 11.46
CA ALA A 88 1.87 3.41 10.26
C ALA A 88 3.19 2.80 9.73
N VAL A 89 4.13 2.46 10.63
CA VAL A 89 5.36 1.74 10.26
C VAL A 89 5.04 0.41 9.61
N ASN A 90 4.14 -0.38 10.21
CA ASN A 90 3.77 -1.70 9.68
C ASN A 90 3.18 -1.62 8.25
N TYR A 91 2.27 -0.67 8.01
CA TYR A 91 1.70 -0.48 6.66
C TYR A 91 2.74 0.05 5.66
N LEU A 92 3.61 0.96 6.07
CA LEU A 92 4.64 1.51 5.20
C LEU A 92 5.64 0.44 4.76
N LEU A 93 6.12 -0.37 5.71
CA LEU A 93 7.03 -1.48 5.43
C LEU A 93 6.35 -2.55 4.56
N ALA A 94 5.11 -2.90 4.87
CA ALA A 94 4.37 -3.91 4.11
C ALA A 94 4.08 -3.47 2.67
N GLY A 95 3.80 -2.18 2.43
CA GLY A 95 3.37 -1.69 1.12
C GLY A 95 4.49 -1.17 0.24
N ARG A 96 5.52 -0.52 0.79
CA ARG A 96 6.52 0.21 -0.01
C ARG A 96 7.43 -0.71 -0.81
N ASP A 97 8.20 -1.53 -0.10
CA ASP A 97 9.29 -2.28 -0.74
C ASP A 97 8.75 -3.49 -1.52
N THR A 98 7.68 -4.12 -1.03
CA THR A 98 7.02 -5.25 -1.71
C THR A 98 6.39 -4.81 -3.04
N THR A 99 5.65 -3.70 -3.04
CA THR A 99 5.01 -3.16 -4.25
C THR A 99 6.06 -2.64 -5.22
N SER A 100 7.10 -1.95 -4.74
CA SER A 100 8.21 -1.48 -5.58
C SER A 100 8.91 -2.64 -6.29
N ALA A 101 9.20 -3.73 -5.57
CA ALA A 101 9.78 -4.92 -6.16
C ALA A 101 8.83 -5.59 -7.17
N ALA A 102 7.56 -5.77 -6.82
CA ALA A 102 6.55 -6.35 -7.71
C ALA A 102 6.43 -5.57 -9.03
N LEU A 103 6.32 -4.24 -8.94
CA LEU A 103 6.22 -3.36 -10.12
C LEU A 103 7.49 -3.38 -10.96
N SER A 104 8.66 -3.41 -10.32
CA SER A 104 9.95 -3.48 -11.05
C SER A 104 10.01 -4.73 -11.93
N TRP A 105 9.64 -5.89 -11.36
CA TRP A 105 9.58 -7.15 -12.11
C TRP A 105 8.48 -7.18 -13.16
N PHE A 106 7.31 -6.63 -12.84
CA PHE A 106 6.20 -6.51 -13.78
C PHE A 106 6.62 -5.71 -15.03
N PHE A 107 7.17 -4.50 -14.86
CA PHE A 107 7.61 -3.69 -15.99
C PHE A 107 8.76 -4.35 -16.76
N TYR A 108 9.70 -4.99 -16.07
CA TYR A 108 10.75 -5.76 -16.72
C TYR A 108 10.18 -6.87 -17.62
N LEU A 109 9.21 -7.64 -17.12
CA LEU A 109 8.54 -8.71 -17.86
C LEU A 109 7.73 -8.18 -19.05
N LEU A 110 7.04 -7.04 -18.90
CA LEU A 110 6.35 -6.38 -20.01
C LEU A 110 7.32 -6.00 -21.12
N LEU A 111 8.46 -5.39 -20.78
CA LEU A 111 9.48 -4.99 -21.76
C LEU A 111 10.08 -6.20 -22.51
N LYS A 112 10.12 -7.38 -21.87
CA LYS A 112 10.57 -8.62 -22.49
C LYS A 112 9.48 -9.32 -23.32
N ASN A 113 8.21 -8.99 -23.12
CA ASN A 113 7.07 -9.64 -23.76
C ASN A 113 6.13 -8.61 -24.41
N PRO A 114 6.50 -8.05 -25.59
CA PRO A 114 5.70 -7.02 -26.26
C PRO A 114 4.26 -7.45 -26.57
N HIS A 115 4.03 -8.74 -26.84
CA HIS A 115 2.69 -9.29 -27.09
C HIS A 115 1.75 -9.12 -25.87
N VAL A 116 2.28 -9.19 -24.65
CA VAL A 116 1.50 -8.94 -23.42
C VAL A 116 1.12 -7.46 -23.34
N ILE A 117 2.00 -6.54 -23.72
CA ILE A 117 1.68 -5.12 -23.78
C ILE A 117 0.53 -4.87 -24.76
N SER A 118 0.58 -5.48 -25.95
CA SER A 118 -0.51 -5.38 -26.93
C SER A 118 -1.83 -5.89 -26.36
N GLY A 119 -1.84 -7.07 -25.71
CA GLY A 119 -3.06 -7.61 -25.09
C GLY A 119 -3.62 -6.73 -23.97
N ILE A 120 -2.76 -6.12 -23.14
CA ILE A 120 -3.19 -5.15 -22.11
C ILE A 120 -3.81 -3.91 -22.76
N ARG A 121 -3.25 -3.42 -23.87
CA ARG A 121 -3.80 -2.26 -24.59
C ARG A 121 -5.15 -2.58 -25.22
N GLU A 122 -5.28 -3.74 -25.87
CA GLU A 122 -6.56 -4.20 -26.43
C GLU A 122 -7.65 -4.34 -25.35
N GLU A 123 -7.29 -4.87 -24.18
CA GLU A 123 -8.19 -4.92 -23.02
C GLU A 123 -8.63 -3.51 -22.58
N LEU A 124 -7.69 -2.58 -22.45
CA LEU A 124 -7.99 -1.20 -22.06
C LEU A 124 -8.86 -0.48 -23.10
N ASP A 125 -8.53 -0.60 -24.39
CA ASP A 125 -9.30 0.01 -25.48
C ASP A 125 -10.74 -0.51 -25.51
N THR A 126 -10.92 -1.83 -25.33
CA THR A 126 -12.25 -2.45 -25.28
C THR A 126 -13.09 -1.90 -24.12
N ILE A 127 -12.48 -1.71 -22.96
CA ILE A 127 -13.15 -1.18 -21.77
C ILE A 127 -13.51 0.29 -21.96
N MET A 128 -12.63 1.08 -22.57
CA MET A 128 -12.86 2.51 -22.85
C MET A 128 -13.97 2.72 -23.88
N VAL A 129 -13.98 1.93 -24.96
CA VAL A 129 -15.05 1.99 -25.98
C VAL A 129 -16.42 1.63 -25.37
N GLN A 130 -16.46 0.65 -24.46
CA GLN A 130 -17.68 0.31 -23.74
C GLN A 130 -18.15 1.42 -22.77
N SER A 131 -17.24 2.24 -22.24
CA SER A 131 -17.60 3.33 -21.32
C SER A 131 -18.04 4.61 -22.03
N ASP A 132 -17.51 4.87 -23.23
CA ASP A 132 -17.83 6.06 -24.03
C ASP A 132 -19.20 5.97 -24.74
N TYR A 133 -19.82 4.79 -24.78
CA TYR A 133 -21.17 4.60 -25.36
C TYR A 133 -22.31 5.30 -24.57
N VAL A 134 -22.01 6.06 -23.51
CA VAL A 134 -22.99 6.74 -22.66
C VAL A 134 -22.97 8.28 -22.75
N GLN A 135 -22.01 8.92 -23.43
CA GLN A 135 -22.05 10.38 -23.60
C GLN A 135 -21.71 10.86 -25.01
N ASP A 136 -22.80 11.08 -25.75
CA ASP A 136 -23.10 12.15 -26.70
C ASP A 136 -22.08 12.53 -27.79
N HIS A 137 -22.61 12.59 -29.01
CA HIS A 137 -21.94 13.08 -30.19
C HIS A 137 -21.62 14.56 -30.04
N ASN A 138 -20.38 14.92 -30.38
CA ASN A 138 -19.86 16.26 -30.72
C ASN A 138 -18.85 16.79 -29.69
N GLU A 139 -17.58 16.49 -29.91
CA GLU A 139 -16.51 17.50 -29.86
C GLU A 139 -15.21 16.91 -30.42
N GLU A 140 -14.82 17.42 -31.59
CA GLU A 140 -13.47 17.31 -32.13
C GLU A 140 -12.57 18.28 -31.35
N ASP A 141 -11.86 17.85 -30.30
CA ASP A 141 -10.61 18.52 -29.96
C ASP A 141 -9.72 17.74 -29.00
N LYS A 142 -8.47 18.20 -28.91
CA LYS A 142 -7.26 17.65 -28.26
C LYS A 142 -7.36 17.27 -26.76
N THR A 143 -8.55 17.23 -26.17
CA THR A 143 -8.83 16.95 -24.75
C THR A 143 -9.19 15.48 -24.46
N LYS A 144 -9.39 14.64 -25.49
CA LYS A 144 -9.78 13.22 -25.34
C LYS A 144 -8.90 12.43 -24.37
N GLY A 145 -7.57 12.53 -24.47
CA GLY A 145 -6.66 11.77 -23.60
C GLY A 145 -6.79 12.13 -22.12
N GLN A 146 -6.98 13.42 -21.80
CA GLN A 146 -7.19 13.89 -20.42
C GLN A 146 -8.58 13.49 -19.90
N HIS A 147 -9.60 13.53 -20.77
CA HIS A 147 -10.96 13.13 -20.44
C HIS A 147 -11.06 11.63 -20.12
N CYS A 148 -10.40 10.79 -20.93
CA CYS A 148 -10.31 9.36 -20.74
C CYS A 148 -9.61 8.97 -19.42
N TYR A 149 -8.50 9.63 -19.07
CA TYR A 149 -7.81 9.38 -17.79
C TYR A 149 -8.69 9.76 -16.59
N ASN A 150 -9.36 10.92 -16.66
CA ASN A 150 -10.26 11.39 -15.61
C ASN A 150 -11.48 10.47 -15.47
N HIS A 151 -12.00 9.93 -16.58
CA HIS A 151 -13.09 8.95 -16.58
C HIS A 151 -12.66 7.62 -15.96
N PHE A 152 -11.53 7.06 -16.40
CA PHE A 152 -10.97 5.82 -15.87
C PHE A 152 -10.69 5.93 -14.37
N SER A 153 -10.10 7.05 -13.94
CA SER A 153 -9.82 7.33 -12.51
C SER A 153 -11.10 7.38 -11.67
N LYS A 154 -12.17 8.02 -12.18
CA LYS A 154 -13.46 8.10 -11.47
C LYS A 154 -14.21 6.76 -11.43
N ASN A 155 -14.07 5.93 -12.45
CA ASN A 155 -14.79 4.66 -12.58
C ASN A 155 -13.93 3.43 -12.30
N PHE A 156 -12.71 3.62 -11.77
CA PHE A 156 -11.73 2.55 -11.59
C PHE A 156 -12.30 1.34 -10.83
N THR A 157 -13.10 1.56 -9.78
CA THR A 157 -13.72 0.49 -8.99
C THR A 157 -14.72 -0.37 -9.76
N LYS A 158 -15.36 0.18 -10.79
CA LYS A 158 -16.27 -0.57 -11.67
C LYS A 158 -15.52 -1.24 -12.82
N LEU A 159 -14.38 -0.66 -13.20
CA LEU A 159 -13.56 -1.11 -14.34
C LEU A 159 -12.53 -2.15 -13.91
N SER A 160 -12.13 -2.18 -12.63
CA SER A 160 -11.14 -3.11 -12.09
C SER A 160 -11.49 -4.56 -12.32
N ASP A 161 -12.78 -4.90 -12.20
CA ASP A 161 -13.27 -6.27 -12.39
C ASP A 161 -13.17 -6.74 -13.85
N LYS A 162 -13.01 -5.79 -14.80
CA LYS A 162 -12.86 -6.07 -16.23
C LYS A 162 -11.41 -6.18 -16.67
N LEU A 163 -10.44 -5.77 -15.86
CA LEU A 163 -9.00 -5.75 -16.17
C LEU A 163 -8.35 -7.13 -15.91
N ILE A 164 -8.92 -8.18 -16.50
CA ILE A 164 -8.58 -9.58 -16.22
C ILE A 164 -7.18 -9.91 -16.74
N TYR A 165 -6.83 -9.45 -17.94
CA TYR A 165 -5.55 -9.69 -18.58
C TYR A 165 -4.42 -8.91 -17.90
N LEU A 166 -4.65 -7.63 -17.58
CA LEU A 166 -3.71 -6.84 -16.76
C LEU A 166 -3.50 -7.48 -15.38
N HIS A 167 -4.60 -7.88 -14.71
CA HIS A 167 -4.51 -8.57 -13.42
C HIS A 167 -3.72 -9.87 -13.53
N GLY A 168 -3.99 -10.68 -14.56
CA GLY A 168 -3.24 -11.91 -14.85
C GLY A 168 -1.74 -11.66 -15.07
N ALA A 169 -1.37 -10.60 -15.80
CA ALA A 169 0.02 -10.23 -16.02
C ALA A 169 0.73 -9.81 -14.71
N VAL A 170 0.04 -9.07 -13.84
CA VAL A 170 0.56 -8.72 -12.51
C VAL A 170 0.70 -9.96 -11.62
N CYS A 171 -0.30 -10.83 -11.59
CA CYS A 171 -0.26 -12.10 -10.87
C CYS A 171 0.90 -12.98 -11.34
N GLU A 172 1.12 -13.08 -12.65
CA GLU A 172 2.22 -13.86 -13.22
C GLU A 172 3.58 -13.29 -12.84
N ALA A 173 3.72 -11.95 -12.82
CA ALA A 173 4.94 -11.31 -12.34
C ALA A 173 5.24 -11.65 -10.88
N ILE A 174 4.23 -11.62 -10.01
CA ILE A 174 4.38 -11.96 -8.58
C ILE A 174 4.58 -13.47 -8.38
N ARG A 175 4.03 -14.32 -9.25
CA ARG A 175 4.25 -15.77 -9.23
C ARG A 175 5.70 -16.12 -9.57
N LEU A 176 6.27 -15.46 -10.59
CA LEU A 176 7.66 -15.67 -11.03
C LEU A 176 8.67 -15.03 -10.08
N TYR A 177 8.38 -13.82 -9.61
CA TYR A 177 9.27 -13.02 -8.77
C TYR A 177 8.52 -12.51 -7.53
N PRO A 178 8.23 -13.39 -6.55
CA PRO A 178 7.51 -13.00 -5.35
C PRO A 178 8.34 -12.03 -4.51
N PRO A 179 7.81 -10.83 -4.14
CA PRO A 179 8.54 -9.88 -3.30
C PRO A 179 8.89 -10.41 -1.90
N VAL A 180 8.07 -11.34 -1.39
CA VAL A 180 8.25 -11.99 -0.09
C VAL A 180 8.27 -13.51 -0.29
N PRO A 181 9.40 -14.10 -0.70
CA PRO A 181 9.48 -15.52 -1.04
C PRO A 181 9.42 -16.45 0.17
N PHE A 182 9.78 -15.95 1.36
CA PHE A 182 9.81 -16.74 2.59
C PHE A 182 8.92 -16.10 3.65
N ASN A 183 8.06 -16.92 4.24
CA ASN A 183 7.29 -16.55 5.42
C ASN A 183 7.59 -17.56 6.53
N HIS A 184 8.48 -17.19 7.45
CA HIS A 184 8.88 -18.06 8.54
C HIS A 184 7.83 -18.01 9.65
N LYS A 185 7.36 -19.19 10.07
CA LYS A 185 6.54 -19.37 11.27
C LYS A 185 7.25 -20.36 12.18
N GLY A 186 7.12 -20.14 13.49
CA GLY A 186 7.60 -21.06 14.52
C GLY A 186 6.44 -21.51 15.40
N PRO A 187 6.46 -22.76 15.89
CA PRO A 187 5.47 -23.23 16.85
C PRO A 187 5.62 -22.47 18.18
N LEU A 188 4.48 -22.12 18.80
CA LEU A 188 4.45 -21.52 20.13
C LEU A 188 4.62 -22.58 21.22
N GLU A 189 4.09 -23.78 20.97
CA GLU A 189 4.16 -24.94 21.83
C GLU A 189 4.59 -26.15 20.99
N PRO A 190 5.25 -27.18 21.59
CA PRO A 190 5.67 -28.36 20.85
C PRO A 190 4.49 -29.04 20.16
N ASP A 191 4.61 -29.28 18.85
CA ASP A 191 3.55 -29.89 18.04
C ASP A 191 4.10 -31.05 17.21
N ILE A 192 3.21 -31.86 16.65
CA ILE A 192 3.53 -33.00 15.80
C ILE A 192 2.88 -32.78 14.43
N LEU A 193 3.70 -32.60 13.40
CA LEU A 193 3.22 -32.47 12.03
C LEU A 193 2.48 -33.76 11.58
N PRO A 194 1.61 -33.69 10.56
CA PRO A 194 0.93 -34.88 10.02
C PRO A 194 1.88 -36.00 9.58
N SER A 195 3.15 -35.68 9.33
CA SER A 195 4.23 -36.63 9.03
C SER A 195 4.83 -37.33 10.25
N GLY A 196 4.39 -37.01 11.47
CA GLY A 196 4.93 -37.51 12.74
C GLY A 196 6.15 -36.76 13.27
N HIS A 197 6.67 -35.76 12.54
CA HIS A 197 7.82 -34.96 12.97
C HIS A 197 7.42 -33.98 14.08
N ARG A 198 8.22 -33.91 15.14
CA ARG A 198 8.06 -32.91 16.22
C ARG A 198 8.64 -31.57 15.78
N VAL A 199 7.89 -30.49 16.02
CA VAL A 199 8.30 -29.10 15.76
C VAL A 199 8.14 -28.24 17.00
#